data_AF-A0A291QWK1-F1
#
_entry.id   AF-A0A291QWK1-F1
#
_cell.length_a   1.000
_cell.length_b   1.000
_cell.length_c   1.000
_cell.angle_alpha   90.00
_cell.angle_beta   90.00
_cell.angle_gamma   90.00
#
_symmetry.space_group_name_H-M   'P 1'
#
loop_
_entity.id
_entity.type
_entity.pdbx_description
1 polymer ?
#
loop_
_entity_poly.entity_id
_entity_poly.type
_entity_poly.pdbx_seq_one_letter_code
_entity_poly.pdbx_strand_id
1 'polypeptide(L)'
;MKLDSTKGGAFWKVYDKYENSRKGIINNRLNILKDYADEYKTLNDAEAINLANRAIKNKLAAEKLNKKYLKRFSKAIGGKGAAKFMQLENYIQTVISSSIQEQLPFIDELQEAQAAALDM
;
A
#
# COMPACT_ATOMS: atom_id res chain seq x y z
N MET A 1 8.62 1.97 19.78
CA MET A 1 8.53 3.36 20.30
C MET A 1 8.29 3.29 21.81
N LYS A 2 9.07 3.98 22.66
CA LYS A 2 8.77 4.08 24.09
C LYS A 2 7.77 5.22 24.31
N LEU A 3 6.56 4.90 24.79
CA LEU A 3 5.53 5.86 25.20
C LEU A 3 5.32 5.73 26.71
N ASP A 4 5.14 6.84 27.39
CA ASP A 4 4.58 6.83 28.76
C ASP A 4 3.10 6.38 28.74
N SER A 5 2.56 5.94 29.88
CA SER A 5 1.23 5.32 29.95
C SER A 5 0.10 6.22 29.41
N THR A 6 0.16 7.52 29.70
CA THR A 6 -0.82 8.51 29.23
C THR A 6 -0.76 8.69 27.71
N LYS A 7 0.44 8.85 27.13
CA LYS A 7 0.60 8.94 25.67
C LYS A 7 0.29 7.62 24.96
N GLY A 8 0.53 6.49 25.61
CA GLY A 8 0.13 5.17 25.13
C GLY A 8 -1.38 5.07 24.88
N GLY A 9 -2.18 5.46 25.88
CA GLY A 9 -3.64 5.47 25.74
C GLY A 9 -4.15 6.41 24.64
N ALA A 10 -3.55 7.60 24.51
CA ALA A 10 -3.90 8.54 23.45
C ALA A 10 -3.50 8.03 22.05
N PHE A 11 -2.35 7.36 21.94
CA PHE A 11 -1.88 6.74 20.71
C PHE A 11 -2.84 5.67 20.20
N TRP A 12 -3.17 4.68 21.03
CA TRP A 12 -4.01 3.54 20.62
C TRP A 12 -5.40 4.00 20.14
N LYS A 13 -6.01 4.98 20.82
CA LYS A 13 -7.29 5.58 20.37
C LYS A 13 -7.21 6.19 18.96
N VAL A 14 -6.07 6.77 18.58
CA VAL A 14 -5.87 7.30 17.23
C VAL A 14 -5.54 6.18 16.24
N TYR A 15 -4.76 5.20 16.67
CA TYR A 15 -4.38 4.02 15.88
C TYR A 15 -5.59 3.18 15.48
N ASP A 16 -6.53 2.91 16.38
CA ASP A 16 -7.74 2.14 16.07
C ASP A 16 -8.58 2.83 14.98
N LYS A 17 -8.64 4.17 15.01
CA LYS A 17 -9.32 4.96 13.97
C LYS A 17 -8.55 4.92 12.65
N TYR A 18 -7.22 4.95 12.70
CA TYR A 18 -6.35 4.82 11.53
C TYR A 18 -6.61 3.48 10.84
N GLU A 19 -6.50 2.38 11.57
CA GLU A 19 -6.70 1.02 11.05
C GLU A 19 -8.10 0.83 10.46
N ASN A 20 -9.14 1.28 11.18
CA ASN A 20 -10.51 1.23 10.65
C ASN A 20 -10.69 2.04 9.36
N SER A 21 -10.01 3.19 9.24
CA SER A 21 -10.05 3.99 8.00
C SER A 21 -9.23 3.35 6.88
N ARG A 22 -8.19 2.58 7.22
CA ARG A 22 -7.27 1.94 6.27
C ARG A 22 -7.85 0.67 5.65
N LYS A 23 -8.74 -0.05 6.36
CA LYS A 23 -9.39 -1.29 5.88
C LYS A 23 -9.94 -1.19 4.46
N GLY A 24 -10.68 -0.13 4.14
CA GLY A 24 -11.25 0.04 2.80
C GLY A 24 -10.18 0.20 1.70
N ILE A 25 -9.06 0.85 2.03
CA ILE A 25 -7.92 1.04 1.12
C ILE A 25 -7.18 -0.28 0.91
N ILE A 26 -7.03 -1.09 1.97
CA ILE A 26 -6.45 -2.43 1.88
C ILE A 26 -7.32 -3.33 1.01
N ASN A 27 -8.64 -3.36 1.24
CA ASN A 27 -9.55 -4.18 0.44
C ASN A 27 -9.52 -3.80 -1.03
N ASN A 28 -9.51 -2.50 -1.34
CA ASN A 28 -9.40 -2.03 -2.72
C ASN A 28 -8.04 -2.41 -3.35
N ARG A 29 -6.94 -2.34 -2.58
CA ARG A 29 -5.63 -2.83 -3.02
C ARG A 29 -5.66 -4.31 -3.37
N LEU A 30 -6.25 -5.14 -2.51
CA LEU A 30 -6.35 -6.59 -2.72
C LEU A 30 -7.17 -6.92 -3.97
N ASN A 31 -8.28 -6.22 -4.21
CA ASN A 31 -9.07 -6.40 -5.42
C ASN A 31 -8.27 -6.03 -6.68
N ILE A 32 -7.53 -4.92 -6.67
CA ILE A 32 -6.68 -4.54 -7.81
C ILE A 32 -5.60 -5.60 -8.09
N LEU A 33 -4.97 -6.13 -7.04
CA LEU A 33 -3.94 -7.18 -7.18
C LEU A 33 -4.54 -8.49 -7.69
N LYS A 34 -5.75 -8.83 -7.25
CA LYS A 34 -6.48 -10.01 -7.72
C LYS A 34 -6.81 -9.88 -9.21
N ASP A 35 -7.40 -8.76 -9.62
CA ASP A 35 -7.74 -8.51 -11.03
C ASP A 35 -6.48 -8.58 -11.91
N TYR A 36 -5.37 -7.98 -11.45
CA TYR A 36 -4.09 -8.08 -12.14
C TYR A 36 -3.61 -9.55 -12.26
N ALA A 37 -3.60 -10.30 -11.16
CA ALA A 37 -3.17 -11.70 -11.17
C ALA A 37 -4.04 -12.60 -12.07
N ASP A 38 -5.33 -12.29 -12.20
CA ASP A 38 -6.27 -13.05 -13.02
C ASP A 38 -6.13 -12.69 -14.52
N GLU A 39 -5.76 -11.44 -14.86
CA GLU A 39 -5.85 -10.91 -16.23
C GLU A 39 -4.50 -10.58 -16.91
N TYR A 40 -3.37 -10.52 -16.17
CA TYR A 40 -2.11 -9.93 -16.66
C TYR A 40 -1.56 -10.51 -17.99
N LYS A 41 -1.95 -11.72 -18.38
CA LYS A 41 -1.50 -12.37 -19.63
C LYS A 41 -2.24 -11.90 -20.88
N THR A 42 -3.39 -11.26 -20.71
CA THR A 42 -4.30 -10.94 -21.83
C THR A 42 -4.83 -9.51 -21.78
N LEU A 43 -4.21 -8.66 -20.95
CA LEU A 43 -4.59 -7.25 -20.85
C LEU A 43 -4.43 -6.56 -22.21
N ASN A 44 -5.49 -5.90 -22.66
CA ASN A 44 -5.33 -4.88 -23.69
C ASN A 44 -4.94 -3.53 -23.08
N ASP A 45 -4.57 -2.57 -23.92
CA ASP A 45 -4.14 -1.23 -23.51
C ASP A 45 -5.13 -0.53 -22.56
N ALA A 46 -6.44 -0.64 -22.84
CA ALA A 46 -7.46 0.01 -22.03
C ALA A 46 -7.58 -0.61 -20.63
N GLU A 47 -7.48 -1.93 -20.53
CA GLU A 47 -7.49 -2.67 -19.26
C GLU A 47 -6.23 -2.39 -18.44
N ALA A 48 -5.06 -2.39 -19.09
CA ALA A 48 -3.79 -2.04 -18.46
C ALA A 48 -3.82 -0.62 -17.87
N ILE A 49 -4.31 0.35 -18.64
CA ILE A 49 -4.48 1.75 -18.18
C ILE A 49 -5.53 1.84 -17.06
N ASN A 50 -6.60 1.05 -17.10
CA ASN A 50 -7.59 1.01 -16.03
C ASN A 50 -6.97 0.53 -14.70
N LEU A 51 -6.25 -0.59 -14.73
CA LEU A 51 -5.56 -1.16 -13.57
C LEU A 51 -4.53 -0.18 -12.99
N ALA A 52 -3.72 0.44 -13.84
CA ALA A 52 -2.74 1.45 -13.44
C ALA A 52 -3.42 2.63 -12.73
N ASN A 53 -4.50 3.17 -13.30
CA ASN A 53 -5.26 4.27 -12.70
C ASN A 53 -5.86 3.89 -11.34
N ARG A 54 -6.44 2.69 -11.21
CA ARG A 54 -6.97 2.19 -9.94
C ARG A 54 -5.88 2.05 -8.89
N ALA A 55 -4.72 1.51 -9.26
CA ALA A 55 -3.56 1.37 -8.38
C ALA A 55 -3.05 2.74 -7.88
N ILE A 56 -2.92 3.72 -8.79
CA ILE A 56 -2.53 5.11 -8.47
C ILE A 56 -3.55 5.74 -7.51
N LYS A 57 -4.85 5.63 -7.83
CA LYS A 57 -5.92 6.17 -6.97
C LYS A 57 -5.88 5.57 -5.57
N ASN A 58 -5.60 4.26 -5.45
CA ASN A 58 -5.46 3.59 -4.16
C ASN A 58 -4.25 4.10 -3.37
N LYS A 59 -3.09 4.25 -4.01
CA LYS A 59 -1.88 4.83 -3.39
C LYS A 59 -2.14 6.26 -2.90
N LEU A 60 -2.80 7.09 -3.71
CA LEU A 60 -3.18 8.46 -3.32
C LEU A 60 -4.13 8.48 -2.13
N ALA A 61 -5.06 7.52 -2.04
CA ALA A 61 -5.94 7.40 -0.88
C ALA A 61 -5.15 7.07 0.41
N ALA A 62 -4.17 6.16 0.32
CA ALA A 62 -3.28 5.82 1.43
C ALA A 62 -2.46 7.03 1.89
N GLU A 63 -1.87 7.79 0.97
CA GLU A 63 -1.08 8.98 1.31
C GLU A 63 -1.93 10.09 1.93
N LYS A 64 -3.15 10.30 1.43
CA LYS A 64 -4.12 11.22 2.05
C LYS A 64 -4.47 10.78 3.47
N LEU A 65 -4.63 9.48 3.70
CA LEU A 65 -4.86 8.92 5.04
C LEU A 65 -3.66 9.18 5.96
N ASN A 66 -2.45 8.86 5.52
CA ASN A 66 -1.22 9.07 6.27
C ASN A 66 -1.05 10.53 6.66
N LYS A 67 -1.24 11.47 5.72
CA LYS A 67 -1.20 12.92 6.00
C LYS A 67 -2.24 13.36 7.04
N LYS A 68 -3.47 12.83 6.97
CA LYS A 68 -4.53 13.11 7.95
C LYS A 68 -4.15 12.59 9.33
N TYR A 69 -3.61 11.38 9.41
CA TYR A 69 -3.28 10.75 10.69
C TYR A 69 -1.96 11.22 11.29
N LEU A 70 -1.00 11.68 10.50
CA LEU A 70 0.19 12.38 11.00
C LEU A 70 -0.23 13.57 11.88
N LYS A 71 -1.17 14.40 11.42
CA LYS A 71 -1.71 15.52 12.21
C LYS A 71 -2.38 15.05 13.51
N ARG A 72 -3.10 13.92 13.48
CA ARG A 72 -3.80 13.37 14.65
C ARG A 72 -2.82 12.77 15.67
N PHE A 73 -1.86 11.99 15.22
CA PHE A 73 -0.80 11.44 16.06
C PHE A 73 0.06 12.56 16.65
N SER A 74 0.38 13.61 15.89
CA SER A 74 1.14 14.75 16.42
C SER A 74 0.43 15.43 17.59
N LYS A 75 -0.92 15.50 17.56
CA LYS A 75 -1.71 16.01 18.70
C LYS A 75 -1.73 15.05 19.89
N ALA A 76 -1.71 13.73 19.65
CA ALA A 76 -1.81 12.73 20.71
C ALA A 76 -0.47 12.44 21.41
N ILE A 77 0.64 12.40 20.66
CA ILE A 77 1.95 11.93 21.15
C ILE A 77 3.11 12.87 20.80
N GLY A 78 2.81 14.06 20.28
CA GLY A 78 3.81 15.03 19.84
C GLY A 78 4.42 14.72 18.47
N GLY A 79 5.01 15.74 17.84
CA GLY A 79 5.51 15.65 16.47
C GLY A 79 6.58 14.56 16.27
N LYS A 80 7.55 14.44 17.19
CA LYS A 80 8.60 13.42 17.10
C LYS A 80 8.05 11.99 17.24
N GLY A 81 7.05 11.79 18.10
CA GLY A 81 6.38 10.50 18.24
C GLY A 81 5.61 10.11 16.99
N ALA A 82 4.85 11.06 16.43
CA ALA A 82 4.09 10.86 15.20
C ALA A 82 4.99 10.57 13.99
N ALA A 83 6.10 11.30 13.85
CA ALA A 83 7.08 11.06 12.79
C ALA A 83 7.72 9.67 12.90
N LYS A 84 8.11 9.23 14.10
CA LYS A 84 8.63 7.87 14.34
C LYS A 84 7.63 6.79 13.96
N PHE A 85 6.35 6.98 14.31
CA PHE A 85 5.30 6.05 13.91
C PHE A 85 5.15 6.01 12.38
N MET A 86 5.12 7.16 11.71
CA MET A 86 5.02 7.21 10.24
C MET A 86 6.21 6.58 9.53
N GLN A 87 7.43 6.72 10.06
CA GLN A 87 8.61 6.03 9.55
C GLN A 87 8.44 4.50 9.62
N LEU A 88 7.96 3.98 10.76
CA LEU A 88 7.71 2.55 10.95
C LEU A 88 6.59 2.04 10.03
N GLU A 89 5.48 2.77 9.95
CA GLU A 89 4.35 2.41 9.10
C GLU A 89 4.78 2.34 7.62
N ASN A 90 5.49 3.35 7.13
CA ASN A 90 6.00 3.37 5.77
C ASN A 90 6.94 2.19 5.49
N TYR A 91 7.86 1.89 6.43
CA TYR A 91 8.75 0.73 6.29
C TYR A 91 7.96 -0.57 6.14
N ILE A 92 6.96 -0.81 6.99
CA ILE A 92 6.10 -2.00 6.91
C ILE A 92 5.35 -2.04 5.57
N GLN A 93 4.77 -0.93 5.12
CA GLN A 93 4.07 -0.88 3.83
C GLN A 93 5.01 -1.15 2.65
N THR A 94 6.23 -0.64 2.69
CA THR A 94 7.24 -0.90 1.66
C THR A 94 7.58 -2.38 1.60
N VAL A 95 7.89 -3.01 2.74
CA VAL A 95 8.23 -4.45 2.80
C VAL A 95 7.10 -5.31 2.24
N ILE A 96 5.85 -5.05 2.65
CA ILE A 96 4.67 -5.76 2.11
C ILE A 96 4.55 -5.56 0.60
N SER A 97 4.79 -4.34 0.12
CA SER A 97 4.65 -4.02 -1.30
C SER A 97 5.72 -4.69 -2.15
N SER A 98 6.98 -4.70 -1.69
CA SER A 98 8.07 -5.41 -2.35
C SER A 98 7.79 -6.91 -2.42
N SER A 99 7.38 -7.52 -1.30
CA SER A 99 7.05 -8.96 -1.28
C SER A 99 5.93 -9.34 -2.24
N ILE A 100 4.93 -8.48 -2.45
CA ILE A 100 3.88 -8.69 -3.45
C ILE A 100 4.43 -8.52 -4.87
N GLN A 101 5.25 -7.51 -5.11
CA GLN A 101 5.85 -7.27 -6.43
C GLN A 101 6.78 -8.41 -6.87
N GLU A 102 7.53 -9.00 -5.94
CA GLU A 102 8.39 -10.16 -6.21
C GLU A 102 7.60 -11.42 -6.63
N GLN A 103 6.31 -11.49 -6.34
CA GLN A 103 5.45 -12.64 -6.65
C GLN A 103 4.61 -12.44 -7.92
N LEU A 104 4.57 -11.23 -8.47
CA LEU A 104 3.73 -10.89 -9.62
C LEU A 104 4.62 -10.56 -10.82
N PRO A 105 4.42 -11.21 -11.97
CA PRO A 105 5.15 -10.87 -13.18
C PRO A 105 4.75 -9.47 -13.67
N PHE A 106 5.66 -8.81 -14.37
CA PHE A 106 5.33 -7.59 -15.10
C PHE A 106 4.44 -7.92 -16.32
N ILE A 107 3.74 -6.90 -16.80
CA ILE A 107 2.97 -7.00 -18.05
C ILE A 107 3.95 -7.41 -19.16
N ASP A 108 3.56 -8.38 -19.98
CA ASP A 108 4.31 -8.96 -21.09
C ASP A 108 5.59 -9.76 -20.75
N GLU A 109 6.05 -9.77 -19.49
CA GLU A 109 7.29 -10.47 -19.07
C GLU A 109 7.29 -11.96 -19.43
N LEU A 110 6.15 -12.65 -19.27
CA LEU A 110 6.05 -14.06 -19.60
C LEU A 110 6.00 -14.31 -21.11
N GLN A 111 5.34 -13.44 -21.88
CA GLN A 111 5.33 -13.56 -23.35
C GLN A 111 6.73 -13.31 -23.92
N GLU A 112 7.44 -12.30 -23.41
CA GLU A 112 8.82 -11.99 -23.79
C GLU A 112 9.77 -13.14 -23.48
N ALA A 113 9.67 -13.74 -22.29
CA ALA A 113 10.49 -14.89 -21.90
C ALA A 113 10.25 -16.13 -22.79
N GLN A 114 9.00 -16.36 -23.22
CA GLN A 114 8.66 -17.46 -24.13
C GLN A 114 9.17 -17.24 -25.55
N ALA A 115 9.04 -16.01 -26.07
CA ALA A 115 9.56 -15.65 -27.39
C ALA A 115 11.08 -15.84 -27.45
N ALA A 116 11.80 -15.34 -26.43
CA ALA A 116 13.25 -15.50 -26.35
C ALA A 116 13.70 -16.97 -26.31
N ALA A 117 12.93 -17.86 -25.69
CA ALA A 117 13.24 -19.28 -25.63
C ALA A 117 13.01 -20.04 -26.95
N LEU A 118 12.12 -19.55 -27.83
CA LEU A 118 11.85 -20.13 -29.14
C LEU A 118 12.85 -19.69 -30.22
N ASP A 119 13.52 -18.56 -29.98
CA ASP A 119 14.55 -17.99 -30.87
C ASP A 119 15.98 -18.53 -30.57
N MET A 120 16.14 -19.39 -29.55
CA MET A 120 17.41 -20.05 -29.16
C MET A 120 17.51 -21.48 -29.70
#